data_AF-A0A8S3ZF49-F1
#
_entry.id   AF-A0A8S3ZF49-F1
#
_cell.length_a   1.000
_cell.length_b   1.000
_cell.length_c   1.000
_cell.angle_alpha   90.00
_cell.angle_beta   90.00
_cell.angle_gamma   90.00
#
_symmetry.space_group_name_H-M   'P 1'
#
loop_
_entity.id
_entity.type
_entity.pdbx_description
1 polymer ?
#
loop_
_entity_poly.entity_id
_entity_poly.type
_entity_poly.pdbx_seq_one_letter_code
_entity_poly.pdbx_strand_id
1 'polypeptide(L)'
;MSSLYEADYGTAYYRSNDPIKNLKIKVSLKKVSASFPDDNPTALFTTEGGVELKTLGKGKKDKSNDIQECVIGWQQKIFCQREVEFYSKPENCQNVLDQKYKQDVSVLLNKKRRKNLIFTYVDHDRFSHQQEGVYSMTNYYVKPSPLAVKMAQVHCRRLGGRQLKEKEQGSIPKTLIVDEAPSEEAKLRNHLEAPPIQVMYIMADLSPADRPATEADEYILCALKVDANGVLSVRPDFTSGRKPYSIESLTTRETYDYTIENVSKDMSHQEQEKELRMYREMYARHNDFVQSCVGQEFELCPVDTLRVVVFGEIVSAQDFEKDNLYIHMFTDLPKNWSADRSQQLSWVTQSCATKTVDQTEVAYFSYPFHFELSYKKNQLAPDNEDELPQFPRLMIEVGAIDSWSRHFNEGYSYFQLPAKPGAYTEKAHCWRPVGNSVVDNLRRFFIGGTPEIEDPTYAAVPSTFDGTYLSKFGFRTQSTGTVTAHFNIMWQSRSFMESKANKRSLGSLLQSLGITAMQANITSVLEAFKRARMKMVQAREAATQELLREVKPIEKGELDY
;
A
#
# COMPACT_ATOMS: atom_id res chain seq x y z
N MET A 1 -24.79 23.18 0.62
CA MET A 1 -24.36 23.18 2.03
C MET A 1 -25.48 22.83 3.02
N SER A 2 -26.75 22.71 2.60
CA SER A 2 -27.90 22.37 3.46
C SER A 2 -27.99 20.89 3.86
N SER A 3 -27.30 19.97 3.17
CA SER A 3 -27.36 18.52 3.43
C SER A 3 -26.50 18.03 4.60
N LEU A 4 -25.69 18.90 5.23
CA LEU A 4 -24.77 18.52 6.31
C LEU A 4 -25.44 18.47 7.70
N TYR A 5 -26.68 18.94 7.81
CA TYR A 5 -27.43 19.03 9.08
C TYR A 5 -28.64 18.09 9.14
N GLU A 6 -28.89 17.28 8.10
CA GLU A 6 -29.95 16.28 8.12
C GLU A 6 -29.51 15.01 8.84
N ALA A 7 -30.49 14.28 9.39
CA ALA A 7 -30.26 13.00 10.03
C ALA A 7 -29.88 11.96 8.97
N ASP A 8 -28.72 11.33 9.11
CA ASP A 8 -28.20 10.35 8.15
C ASP A 8 -28.50 8.93 8.63
N TYR A 9 -29.43 8.27 7.93
CA TYR A 9 -29.83 6.89 8.21
C TYR A 9 -28.92 5.85 7.54
N GLY A 10 -27.80 6.29 6.96
CA GLY A 10 -26.78 5.44 6.35
C GLY A 10 -26.02 4.57 7.35
N THR A 11 -25.24 3.63 6.83
CA THR A 11 -24.33 2.78 7.62
C THR A 11 -22.94 3.39 7.65
N ALA A 12 -22.39 3.62 8.84
CA ALA A 12 -21.02 4.07 9.02
C ALA A 12 -20.09 2.92 9.38
N TYR A 13 -18.84 2.99 8.92
CA TYR A 13 -17.82 1.97 9.13
C TYR A 13 -16.64 2.56 9.91
N TYR A 14 -16.29 1.89 11.01
CA TYR A 14 -15.26 2.29 11.95
C TYR A 14 -14.21 1.20 12.08
N ARG A 15 -12.95 1.62 12.29
CA ARG A 15 -11.86 0.75 12.72
C ARG A 15 -11.29 1.34 14.00
N SER A 16 -11.22 0.50 15.03
CA SER A 16 -10.58 0.87 16.29
C SER A 16 -9.36 -0.02 16.52
N ASN A 17 -8.32 0.57 17.10
CA ASN A 17 -7.21 -0.19 17.66
C ASN A 17 -7.58 -0.78 19.03
N ASP A 18 -8.62 -0.24 19.67
CA ASP A 18 -9.07 -0.69 20.98
C ASP A 18 -9.96 -1.93 20.89
N PRO A 19 -9.95 -2.79 21.92
CA PRO A 19 -10.89 -3.90 22.03
C PRO A 19 -12.34 -3.42 21.98
N ILE A 20 -13.17 -4.10 21.18
CA ILE A 20 -14.60 -3.77 21.02
C ILE A 20 -15.38 -3.77 22.35
N LYS A 21 -14.92 -4.49 23.37
CA LYS A 21 -15.51 -4.52 24.72
C LYS A 21 -15.53 -3.15 25.40
N ASN A 22 -14.64 -2.24 25.01
CA ASN A 22 -14.56 -0.89 25.57
C ASN A 22 -15.64 0.05 25.01
N LEU A 23 -16.30 -0.35 23.91
CA LEU A 23 -17.34 0.44 23.26
C LEU A 23 -18.53 0.65 24.20
N LYS A 24 -18.84 1.92 24.44
CA LYS A 24 -20.04 2.35 25.17
C LYS A 24 -20.83 3.34 24.33
N ILE A 25 -22.11 3.04 24.15
CA ILE A 25 -23.03 3.84 23.34
C ILE A 25 -24.13 4.38 24.23
N LYS A 26 -24.34 5.70 24.22
CA LYS A 26 -25.46 6.35 24.87
C LYS A 26 -26.56 6.56 23.85
N VAL A 27 -27.77 6.11 24.19
CA VAL A 27 -28.99 6.36 23.43
C VAL A 27 -29.96 7.16 24.28
N SER A 28 -30.39 8.31 23.77
CA SER A 28 -31.39 9.17 24.41
C SER A 28 -32.64 9.19 23.55
N LEU A 29 -33.78 8.74 24.08
CA LEU A 29 -35.08 8.68 23.40
C LEU A 29 -36.02 9.70 24.04
N LYS A 30 -36.68 10.52 23.22
CA LYS A 30 -37.59 11.59 23.65
C LYS A 30 -38.92 11.51 22.89
N LYS A 31 -40.03 11.54 23.61
CA LYS A 31 -41.35 11.66 22.99
C LYS A 31 -41.62 13.08 22.50
N VAL A 32 -41.99 13.24 21.24
CA VAL A 32 -42.38 14.53 20.66
C VAL A 32 -43.90 14.60 20.62
N SER A 33 -44.49 15.46 21.46
CA SER A 33 -45.91 15.76 21.38
C SER A 33 -46.14 16.81 20.29
N ALA A 34 -47.01 16.53 19.33
CA ALA A 34 -47.42 17.47 18.29
C ALA A 34 -47.95 18.77 18.92
N SER A 35 -47.08 19.77 19.00
CA SER A 35 -47.44 21.13 19.38
C SER A 35 -47.40 21.91 18.07
N PHE A 36 -48.57 22.34 17.59
CA PHE A 36 -48.66 23.25 16.44
C PHE A 36 -47.76 24.46 16.70
N PRO A 37 -46.86 24.83 15.77
CA PRO A 37 -46.10 26.06 15.91
C PRO A 37 -47.03 27.25 15.64
N ASP A 38 -47.40 28.00 16.69
CA ASP A 38 -47.91 29.36 16.54
C ASP A 38 -46.73 30.26 16.12
N ASP A 39 -46.48 30.31 14.81
CA ASP A 39 -45.74 31.40 14.18
C ASP A 39 -46.70 32.58 14.02
N ASN A 40 -46.53 33.61 14.84
CA ASN A 40 -46.90 34.97 14.47
C ASN A 40 -45.94 35.96 15.13
N PRO A 41 -45.10 36.68 14.36
CA PRO A 41 -44.34 37.81 14.87
C PRO A 41 -45.26 39.04 14.81
N THR A 42 -45.71 39.54 15.96
CA THR A 42 -46.34 40.87 16.01
C THR A 42 -45.62 41.74 17.01
N ALA A 43 -45.06 42.82 16.48
CA ALA A 43 -44.34 43.85 17.20
C ALA A 43 -45.23 44.57 18.24
N LEU A 44 -44.60 44.90 19.37
CA LEU A 44 -44.80 46.05 20.26
C LEU A 44 -46.19 46.71 20.28
N PHE A 45 -46.85 46.73 21.44
CA PHE A 45 -47.32 47.97 22.08
C PHE A 45 -47.62 47.72 23.57
N THR A 46 -46.97 48.51 24.43
CA THR A 46 -47.37 48.77 25.82
C THR A 46 -48.63 49.63 25.85
N THR A 47 -49.60 49.29 26.70
CA THR A 47 -50.34 50.26 27.53
C THR A 47 -51.05 49.55 28.69
N GLU A 48 -51.01 50.23 29.82
CA GLU A 48 -51.52 49.87 31.13
C GLU A 48 -53.06 49.84 31.17
N GLY A 49 -53.63 49.01 32.05
CA GLY A 49 -55.05 49.07 32.41
C GLY A 49 -55.62 47.69 32.71
N GLY A 50 -55.60 47.30 33.99
CA GLY A 50 -56.03 45.99 34.44
C GLY A 50 -57.53 45.70 34.30
N VAL A 51 -57.90 44.41 34.35
CA VAL A 51 -58.73 43.80 35.40
C VAL A 51 -58.43 42.29 35.38
N GLU A 52 -57.90 41.77 36.49
CA GLU A 52 -57.81 40.34 36.75
C GLU A 52 -59.21 39.75 36.99
N LEU A 53 -59.57 38.68 36.27
CA LEU A 53 -60.52 37.70 36.77
C LEU A 53 -59.95 36.28 36.59
N LYS A 54 -59.75 35.62 37.73
CA LYS A 54 -59.23 34.26 37.90
C LYS A 54 -60.07 33.23 37.14
N THR A 55 -59.42 32.33 36.41
CA THR A 55 -59.88 30.94 36.28
C THR A 55 -58.73 29.97 36.54
N LEU A 56 -59.12 28.87 37.18
CA LEU A 56 -58.31 27.95 37.96
C LEU A 56 -57.26 27.17 37.14
N GLY A 57 -56.07 27.06 37.74
CA GLY A 57 -55.30 25.82 37.87
C GLY A 57 -55.15 24.89 36.67
N LYS A 58 -54.06 25.05 35.90
CA LYS A 58 -53.39 23.92 35.26
C LYS A 58 -52.08 23.65 35.97
N GLY A 59 -52.05 22.55 36.72
CA GLY A 59 -50.86 22.06 37.39
C GLY A 59 -49.71 21.92 36.41
N LYS A 60 -48.54 22.46 36.80
CA LYS A 60 -47.25 22.08 36.26
C LYS A 60 -47.08 20.56 36.46
N LYS A 61 -47.42 19.76 35.45
CA LYS A 61 -46.84 18.42 35.32
C LYS A 61 -45.41 18.61 34.82
N ASP A 62 -44.48 18.07 35.60
CA ASP A 62 -43.05 18.08 35.33
C ASP A 62 -42.74 17.60 33.90
N LYS A 63 -42.13 18.48 33.10
CA LYS A 63 -41.63 18.17 31.73
C LYS A 63 -40.40 17.25 31.71
N SER A 64 -39.99 16.69 32.85
CA SER A 64 -38.78 15.86 32.99
C SER A 64 -38.98 14.36 32.77
N ASN A 65 -40.23 13.90 32.58
CA ASN A 65 -40.54 12.47 32.46
C ASN A 65 -40.55 11.90 31.03
N ASP A 66 -40.31 12.72 29.99
CA ASP A 66 -40.44 12.28 28.59
C ASP A 66 -39.12 11.92 27.89
N ILE A 67 -37.98 11.98 28.61
CA ILE A 67 -36.65 11.62 28.07
C ILE A 67 -36.11 10.39 28.81
N GLN A 68 -35.82 9.34 28.06
CA GLN A 68 -35.17 8.14 28.56
C GLN A 68 -33.76 8.00 27.98
N GLU A 69 -32.76 7.95 28.85
CA GLU A 69 -31.36 7.74 28.46
C GLU A 69 -30.87 6.36 28.91
N CYS A 70 -30.11 5.67 28.05
CA CYS A 70 -29.50 4.38 28.35
C CYS A 70 -28.07 4.33 27.81
N VAL A 71 -27.12 3.84 28.63
CA VAL A 71 -25.74 3.56 28.20
C VAL A 71 -25.57 2.06 28.06
N ILE A 72 -25.14 1.63 26.89
CA ILE A 72 -25.12 0.23 26.45
C ILE A 72 -23.71 -0.12 26.00
N GLY A 73 -23.16 -1.21 26.53
CA GLY A 73 -21.89 -1.81 26.09
C GLY A 73 -22.07 -2.88 25.01
N TRP A 74 -20.99 -3.25 24.34
CA TRP A 74 -21.00 -4.32 23.34
C TRP A 74 -21.50 -5.66 23.92
N GLN A 75 -22.45 -6.31 23.23
CA GLN A 75 -23.13 -7.56 23.62
C GLN A 75 -23.78 -7.52 25.02
N GLN A 76 -24.10 -6.32 25.53
CA GLN A 76 -24.82 -6.16 26.79
C GLN A 76 -26.33 -6.39 26.58
N LYS A 77 -26.91 -7.37 27.28
CA LYS A 77 -28.35 -7.68 27.23
C LYS A 77 -29.16 -6.77 28.16
N ILE A 78 -30.20 -6.14 27.61
CA ILE A 78 -31.23 -5.38 28.32
C ILE A 78 -32.58 -5.94 27.87
N PHE A 79 -33.39 -6.39 28.82
CA PHE A 79 -34.66 -7.06 28.53
C PHE A 79 -35.81 -6.07 28.32
N CYS A 80 -36.62 -6.33 27.28
CA CYS A 80 -37.90 -5.66 27.05
C CYS A 80 -38.99 -6.18 28.01
N GLN A 81 -40.14 -5.50 28.07
CA GLN A 81 -41.23 -5.92 28.96
C GLN A 81 -41.78 -7.30 28.57
N ARG A 82 -41.92 -7.57 27.27
CA ARG A 82 -42.34 -8.86 26.74
C ARG A 82 -41.36 -9.99 27.11
N GLU A 83 -40.05 -9.77 26.98
CA GLU A 83 -39.03 -10.76 27.36
C GLU A 83 -39.06 -11.05 28.86
N VAL A 84 -39.28 -10.03 29.69
CA VAL A 84 -39.44 -10.21 31.14
C VAL A 84 -40.64 -11.10 31.45
N GLU A 85 -41.78 -10.88 30.79
CA GLU A 85 -42.99 -11.70 30.95
C GLU A 85 -42.79 -13.14 30.41
N PHE A 86 -42.02 -13.29 29.33
CA PHE A 86 -41.72 -14.56 28.70
C PHE A 86 -40.80 -15.43 29.57
N TYR A 87 -39.66 -14.89 30.03
CA TYR A 87 -38.67 -15.60 30.85
C TYR A 87 -39.08 -15.74 32.32
N SER A 88 -40.06 -14.98 32.78
CA SER A 88 -40.68 -15.18 34.10
C SER A 88 -41.35 -16.55 34.21
N LYS A 89 -41.89 -17.07 33.10
CA LYS A 89 -42.55 -18.38 33.07
C LYS A 89 -41.53 -19.52 32.96
N PRO A 90 -41.53 -20.49 33.90
CA PRO A 90 -40.59 -21.62 33.87
C PRO A 90 -40.77 -22.52 32.63
N GLU A 91 -41.98 -22.59 32.10
CA GLU A 91 -42.36 -23.45 30.95
C GLU A 91 -41.65 -23.04 29.65
N ASN A 92 -41.31 -21.76 29.52
CA ASN A 92 -40.69 -21.20 28.33
C ASN A 92 -39.15 -21.34 28.32
N CYS A 93 -38.54 -21.76 29.43
CA CYS A 93 -37.09 -21.77 29.61
C CYS A 93 -36.51 -23.16 29.37
N GLN A 94 -36.21 -23.50 28.11
CA GLN A 94 -35.71 -24.84 27.75
C GLN A 94 -34.18 -24.91 27.63
N ASN A 95 -33.51 -23.83 27.20
CA ASN A 95 -32.06 -23.81 27.00
C ASN A 95 -31.29 -23.26 28.21
N VAL A 96 -29.98 -23.55 28.26
CA VAL A 96 -29.06 -23.01 29.27
C VAL A 96 -29.03 -21.47 29.26
N LEU A 97 -29.09 -20.85 28.08
CA LEU A 97 -29.22 -19.40 27.94
C LEU A 97 -30.56 -18.88 28.50
N ASP A 98 -31.67 -19.57 28.22
CA ASP A 98 -32.99 -19.20 28.73
C ASP A 98 -33.04 -19.28 30.26
N GLN A 99 -32.36 -20.27 30.85
CA GLN A 99 -32.20 -20.38 32.31
C GLN A 99 -31.38 -19.22 32.90
N LYS A 100 -30.31 -18.80 32.22
CA LYS A 100 -29.52 -17.61 32.59
C LYS A 100 -30.38 -16.35 32.53
N TYR A 101 -31.13 -16.15 31.45
CA TYR A 101 -32.04 -15.02 31.29
C TYR A 101 -33.15 -15.01 32.35
N LYS A 102 -33.68 -16.18 32.74
CA LYS A 102 -34.61 -16.29 33.86
C LYS A 102 -34.00 -15.85 35.19
N GLN A 103 -32.76 -16.26 35.48
CA GLN A 103 -32.06 -15.82 36.68
C GLN A 103 -31.88 -14.29 36.67
N ASP A 104 -31.41 -13.73 35.56
CA ASP A 104 -31.22 -12.28 35.39
C ASP A 104 -32.55 -11.52 35.54
N VAL A 105 -33.64 -12.01 34.92
CA VAL A 105 -34.98 -11.42 35.04
C VAL A 105 -35.52 -11.51 36.47
N SER A 106 -35.29 -12.60 37.19
CA SER A 106 -35.71 -12.72 38.60
C SER A 106 -35.02 -11.71 39.50
N VAL A 107 -33.73 -11.45 39.27
CA VAL A 107 -32.94 -10.43 39.96
C VAL A 107 -33.46 -9.03 39.61
N LEU A 108 -33.85 -8.81 38.36
CA LEU A 108 -34.42 -7.55 37.89
C LEU A 108 -35.81 -7.27 38.48
N LEU A 109 -36.68 -8.29 38.62
CA LEU A 109 -38.02 -8.12 39.22
C LEU A 109 -37.95 -7.77 40.71
N ASN A 110 -36.94 -8.27 41.43
CA ASN A 110 -36.70 -7.94 42.83
C ASN A 110 -36.27 -6.47 43.04
N LYS A 111 -35.71 -5.83 42.00
CA LYS A 111 -35.36 -4.42 41.98
C LYS A 111 -36.51 -3.63 41.32
N LYS A 112 -37.46 -3.10 42.12
CA LYS A 112 -38.61 -2.29 41.64
C LYS A 112 -38.24 -1.43 40.42
N ARG A 113 -38.75 -1.79 39.23
CA ARG A 113 -38.31 -1.21 37.95
C ARG A 113 -39.19 -0.03 37.52
N ARG A 114 -38.56 0.96 36.87
CA ARG A 114 -39.24 1.88 35.93
C ARG A 114 -39.39 1.17 34.58
N LYS A 115 -40.47 1.43 33.83
CA LYS A 115 -40.62 0.87 32.48
C LYS A 115 -39.49 1.42 31.60
N ASN A 116 -38.60 0.55 31.11
CA ASN A 116 -37.56 0.95 30.16
C ASN A 116 -38.09 0.70 28.74
N LEU A 117 -38.23 1.75 27.94
CA LEU A 117 -38.59 1.66 26.53
C LEU A 117 -37.42 1.10 25.70
N ILE A 118 -36.18 1.41 26.06
CA ILE A 118 -34.98 0.93 25.35
C ILE A 118 -34.53 -0.45 25.87
N PHE A 119 -34.24 -1.37 24.95
CA PHE A 119 -33.76 -2.73 25.20
C PHE A 119 -32.80 -3.22 24.11
N THR A 120 -32.20 -4.41 24.24
CA THR A 120 -31.20 -4.92 23.28
C THR A 120 -31.43 -6.38 22.88
N TYR A 121 -31.11 -6.68 21.62
CA TYR A 121 -30.92 -8.04 21.13
C TYR A 121 -29.44 -8.30 20.86
N VAL A 122 -28.93 -9.39 21.42
CA VAL A 122 -27.53 -9.82 21.39
C VAL A 122 -27.36 -10.90 20.31
N ASP A 123 -26.13 -11.19 19.84
CA ASP A 123 -25.90 -12.12 18.70
C ASP A 123 -26.49 -13.52 18.91
N HIS A 124 -26.58 -13.95 20.18
CA HIS A 124 -27.12 -15.23 20.59
C HIS A 124 -28.65 -15.28 20.69
N ASP A 125 -29.33 -14.14 20.57
CA ASP A 125 -30.79 -14.07 20.60
C ASP A 125 -31.40 -14.48 19.25
N ARG A 126 -32.64 -14.99 19.29
CA ARG A 126 -33.36 -15.46 18.09
C ARG A 126 -33.95 -14.33 17.25
N PHE A 127 -33.32 -13.16 17.25
CA PHE A 127 -33.77 -11.99 16.49
C PHE A 127 -32.94 -11.81 15.22
N SER A 128 -33.61 -11.70 14.08
CA SER A 128 -32.99 -11.39 12.80
C SER A 128 -33.85 -10.40 12.04
N HIS A 129 -33.27 -9.27 11.64
CA HIS A 129 -34.01 -8.25 10.91
C HIS A 129 -34.08 -8.60 9.43
N GLN A 130 -35.30 -8.82 8.92
CA GLN A 130 -35.55 -9.35 7.58
C GLN A 130 -35.15 -8.39 6.43
N GLN A 131 -34.95 -7.09 6.71
CA GLN A 131 -34.62 -6.07 5.69
C GLN A 131 -33.14 -5.64 5.67
N GLU A 132 -32.24 -6.39 6.32
CA GLU A 132 -30.84 -5.97 6.48
C GLU A 132 -30.05 -5.76 5.18
N GLY A 133 -30.30 -6.57 4.15
CA GLY A 133 -29.50 -6.53 2.93
C GLY A 133 -29.71 -5.28 2.08
N VAL A 134 -30.89 -4.67 2.16
CA VAL A 134 -31.33 -3.63 1.20
C VAL A 134 -30.64 -2.27 1.42
N TYR A 135 -29.99 -2.07 2.56
CA TYR A 135 -29.62 -0.74 3.05
C TYR A 135 -28.17 -0.64 3.58
N SER A 136 -27.25 -1.44 3.08
CA SER A 136 -25.82 -1.40 3.48
C SER A 136 -25.04 -0.21 2.88
N MET A 137 -25.72 0.85 2.46
CA MET A 137 -25.12 2.02 1.81
C MET A 137 -24.66 3.04 2.85
N THR A 138 -23.53 3.69 2.57
CA THR A 138 -22.94 4.73 3.41
C THR A 138 -23.73 6.03 3.40
N ASN A 139 -24.64 6.21 2.44
CA ASN A 139 -25.53 7.35 2.35
C ASN A 139 -26.95 6.86 2.06
N TYR A 140 -27.90 7.25 2.93
CA TYR A 140 -29.31 6.87 2.82
C TYR A 140 -29.97 7.31 1.50
N TYR A 141 -29.51 8.43 0.91
CA TYR A 141 -30.10 9.00 -0.31
C TYR A 141 -29.66 8.28 -1.60
N VAL A 142 -28.64 7.42 -1.53
CA VAL A 142 -28.10 6.74 -2.70
C VAL A 142 -28.86 5.44 -2.95
N LYS A 143 -29.49 5.33 -4.13
CA LYS A 143 -30.18 4.10 -4.55
C LYS A 143 -29.17 2.96 -4.68
N PRO A 144 -29.47 1.75 -4.17
CA PRO A 144 -28.55 0.62 -4.25
C PRO A 144 -28.31 0.23 -5.71
N SER A 145 -27.07 -0.07 -6.06
CA SER A 145 -26.72 -0.57 -7.39
C SER A 145 -27.35 -1.96 -7.61
N PRO A 146 -27.57 -2.39 -8.86
CA PRO A 146 -28.07 -3.74 -9.16
C PRO A 146 -27.21 -4.85 -8.54
N LEU A 147 -25.89 -4.62 -8.44
CA LEU A 147 -24.98 -5.52 -7.75
C LEU A 147 -25.24 -5.53 -6.23
N ALA A 148 -25.40 -4.37 -5.60
CA ALA A 148 -25.71 -4.28 -4.16
C ALA A 148 -27.03 -4.99 -3.82
N VAL A 149 -28.06 -4.87 -4.68
CA VAL A 149 -29.34 -5.58 -4.51
C VAL A 149 -29.18 -7.10 -4.62
N LYS A 150 -28.32 -7.59 -5.52
CA LYS A 150 -28.03 -9.04 -5.62
C LYS A 150 -27.19 -9.54 -4.44
N MET A 151 -26.21 -8.75 -3.99
CA MET A 151 -25.37 -9.07 -2.84
C MET A 151 -26.13 -9.00 -1.50
N ALA A 152 -27.19 -8.20 -1.41
CA ALA A 152 -28.09 -8.14 -0.27
C ALA A 152 -28.75 -9.48 0.10
N GLN A 153 -28.89 -10.38 -0.88
CA GLN A 153 -29.48 -11.72 -0.69
C GLN A 153 -28.48 -12.72 -0.11
N VAL A 154 -27.17 -12.39 -0.13
CA VAL A 154 -26.12 -13.24 0.43
C VAL A 154 -26.12 -13.10 1.96
N HIS A 155 -26.64 -14.11 2.65
CA HIS A 155 -26.61 -14.13 4.12
C HIS A 155 -25.17 -14.27 4.63
N CYS A 156 -24.74 -13.32 5.47
CA CYS A 156 -23.48 -13.42 6.19
C CYS A 156 -23.60 -14.48 7.30
N ARG A 157 -22.59 -15.34 7.46
CA ARG A 157 -22.59 -16.35 8.52
C ARG A 157 -22.48 -15.67 9.89
N ARG A 158 -23.48 -15.84 10.76
CA ARG A 158 -23.42 -15.45 12.19
C ARG A 158 -22.58 -16.48 12.95
N LEU A 159 -21.77 -16.03 13.90
CA LEU A 159 -20.90 -16.90 14.72
C LEU A 159 -21.63 -17.68 15.82
N GLY A 160 -22.95 -17.56 15.90
CA GLY A 160 -23.80 -18.26 16.87
C GLY A 160 -23.96 -19.77 16.61
N GLY A 161 -22.84 -20.51 16.59
CA GLY A 161 -22.80 -21.97 16.68
C GLY A 161 -22.32 -22.41 18.07
N ARG A 162 -23.01 -23.37 18.68
CA ARG A 162 -22.94 -23.87 20.08
C ARG A 162 -21.56 -24.34 20.63
N GLN A 163 -20.41 -24.02 20.04
CA GLN A 163 -19.10 -24.59 20.45
C GLN A 163 -17.90 -23.63 20.41
N LEU A 164 -18.02 -22.38 20.88
CA LEU A 164 -16.83 -21.54 21.07
C LEU A 164 -16.76 -21.05 22.52
N LYS A 165 -15.82 -21.63 23.28
CA LYS A 165 -15.36 -21.07 24.56
C LYS A 165 -14.86 -19.66 24.28
N GLU A 166 -15.45 -18.66 24.94
CA GLU A 166 -14.91 -17.30 24.99
C GLU A 166 -13.45 -17.38 25.43
N LYS A 167 -12.51 -17.06 24.53
CA LYS A 167 -11.19 -16.59 24.97
C LYS A 167 -11.37 -15.14 25.40
N GLU A 168 -10.76 -14.76 26.52
CA GLU A 168 -10.90 -13.44 27.15
C GLU A 168 -10.53 -12.25 26.23
N GLN A 169 -9.82 -12.52 25.13
CA GLN A 169 -9.48 -11.57 24.08
C GLN A 169 -10.64 -11.50 23.07
N GLY A 170 -11.20 -10.31 22.85
CA GLY A 170 -12.32 -10.04 21.93
C GLY A 170 -11.98 -10.20 20.44
N SER A 171 -11.29 -11.27 20.08
CA SER A 171 -10.98 -11.67 18.71
C SER A 171 -11.99 -12.73 18.27
N ILE A 172 -12.74 -12.39 17.22
CA ILE A 172 -13.57 -13.35 16.49
C ILE A 172 -12.64 -14.43 15.91
N PRO A 173 -12.80 -15.71 16.27
CA PRO A 173 -11.91 -16.75 15.79
C PRO A 173 -12.11 -16.93 14.27
N LYS A 174 -11.03 -16.73 13.51
CA LYS A 174 -10.94 -17.12 12.10
C LYS A 174 -10.84 -18.64 12.05
N THR A 175 -11.95 -19.34 11.90
CA THR A 175 -11.93 -20.79 11.66
C THR A 175 -11.53 -21.05 10.21
N LEU A 176 -10.23 -21.25 9.98
CA LEU A 176 -9.68 -21.71 8.70
C LEU A 176 -9.98 -23.20 8.54
N ILE A 177 -11.22 -23.55 8.17
CA ILE A 177 -11.59 -24.92 7.83
C ILE A 177 -11.33 -25.10 6.33
N VAL A 178 -10.33 -25.92 6.00
CA VAL A 178 -10.04 -26.33 4.62
C VAL A 178 -10.84 -27.59 4.33
N ASP A 179 -11.80 -27.50 3.41
CA ASP A 179 -12.54 -28.65 2.88
C ASP A 179 -11.77 -29.20 1.66
N GLU A 180 -11.23 -30.41 1.77
CA GLU A 180 -10.43 -31.05 0.71
C GLU A 180 -11.28 -31.47 -0.51
N ALA A 181 -12.61 -31.57 -0.37
CA ALA A 181 -13.52 -31.99 -1.45
C ALA A 181 -14.87 -31.25 -1.42
N PRO A 182 -14.90 -29.95 -1.74
CA PRO A 182 -16.13 -29.16 -1.69
C PRO A 182 -17.12 -29.56 -2.80
N SER A 183 -18.41 -29.64 -2.48
CA SER A 183 -19.48 -29.88 -3.45
C SER A 183 -19.62 -28.72 -4.47
N GLU A 184 -20.21 -28.97 -5.64
CA GLU A 184 -20.45 -27.91 -6.66
C GLU A 184 -21.28 -26.74 -6.10
N GLU A 185 -22.28 -27.02 -5.27
CA GLU A 185 -23.03 -25.99 -4.56
C GLU A 185 -22.19 -25.25 -3.50
N ALA A 186 -21.23 -25.93 -2.87
CA ALA A 186 -20.31 -25.29 -1.92
C ALA A 186 -19.30 -24.40 -2.65
N LYS A 187 -18.81 -24.80 -3.84
CA LYS A 187 -17.97 -23.95 -4.70
C LYS A 187 -18.73 -22.68 -5.14
N LEU A 188 -19.99 -22.82 -5.56
CA LEU A 188 -20.85 -21.70 -5.91
C LEU A 188 -21.27 -20.83 -4.72
N ARG A 189 -21.26 -21.33 -3.48
CA ARG A 189 -21.58 -20.53 -2.28
C ARG A 189 -20.35 -19.92 -1.60
N ASN A 190 -19.21 -20.60 -1.65
CA ASN A 190 -17.98 -20.21 -0.96
C ASN A 190 -17.05 -19.32 -1.81
N HIS A 191 -17.40 -18.99 -3.05
CA HIS A 191 -16.66 -17.98 -3.84
C HIS A 191 -16.71 -16.56 -3.23
N LEU A 192 -17.66 -16.32 -2.33
CA LEU A 192 -17.70 -15.14 -1.47
C LEU A 192 -17.28 -15.53 -0.05
N GLU A 193 -16.04 -15.22 0.33
CA GLU A 193 -15.62 -15.27 1.72
C GLU A 193 -16.24 -14.11 2.50
N ALA A 194 -17.51 -14.24 2.89
CA ALA A 194 -18.09 -13.31 3.86
C ALA A 194 -17.43 -13.59 5.22
N PRO A 195 -16.67 -12.64 5.79
CA PRO A 195 -16.08 -12.84 7.11
C PRO A 195 -17.20 -13.09 8.11
N PRO A 196 -16.99 -13.96 9.10
CA PRO A 196 -18.01 -14.19 10.10
C PRO A 196 -18.24 -12.90 10.92
N ILE A 197 -19.51 -12.56 11.13
CA ILE A 197 -19.95 -11.28 11.73
C ILE A 197 -20.68 -11.55 13.04
N GLN A 198 -20.42 -10.74 14.06
CA GLN A 198 -21.25 -10.66 15.27
C GLN A 198 -22.15 -9.44 15.20
N VAL A 199 -23.42 -9.58 15.57
CA VAL A 199 -24.41 -8.51 15.49
C VAL A 199 -25.02 -8.20 16.86
N MET A 200 -25.37 -6.94 17.08
CA MET A 200 -26.14 -6.47 18.23
C MET A 200 -27.14 -5.41 17.76
N TYR A 201 -28.36 -5.43 18.29
CA TYR A 201 -29.39 -4.42 18.03
C TYR A 201 -29.78 -3.71 19.32
N ILE A 202 -29.92 -2.40 19.21
CA ILE A 202 -30.53 -1.54 20.22
C ILE A 202 -31.94 -1.22 19.72
N MET A 203 -32.94 -1.56 20.52
CA MET A 203 -34.35 -1.51 20.19
C MET A 203 -35.10 -0.56 21.12
N ALA A 204 -36.25 -0.05 20.67
CA ALA A 204 -37.23 0.61 21.50
C ALA A 204 -38.59 -0.07 21.39
N ASP A 205 -39.23 -0.29 22.52
CA ASP A 205 -40.62 -0.72 22.62
C ASP A 205 -41.49 0.55 22.69
N LEU A 206 -42.24 0.81 21.61
CA LEU A 206 -43.13 1.97 21.50
C LEU A 206 -44.61 1.59 21.73
N SER A 207 -44.86 0.47 22.41
CA SER A 207 -46.22 0.00 22.71
C SER A 207 -46.98 1.02 23.58
N PRO A 208 -48.25 1.34 23.25
CA PRO A 208 -49.06 2.23 24.07
C PRO A 208 -49.25 1.68 25.49
N ALA A 209 -49.28 2.57 26.48
CA ALA A 209 -49.33 2.20 27.90
C ALA A 209 -50.53 1.32 28.30
N ASP A 210 -51.59 1.32 27.48
CA ASP A 210 -52.85 0.63 27.71
C ASP A 210 -52.94 -0.76 27.06
N ARG A 211 -51.92 -1.21 26.32
CA ARG A 211 -51.89 -2.53 25.64
C ARG A 211 -50.64 -3.35 25.99
N PRO A 212 -50.71 -4.69 25.91
CA PRO A 212 -49.53 -5.54 26.09
C PRO A 212 -48.54 -5.34 24.93
N ALA A 213 -47.25 -5.36 25.27
CA ALA A 213 -46.17 -5.17 24.31
C ALA A 213 -46.20 -6.26 23.23
N THR A 214 -46.30 -5.86 21.97
CA THR A 214 -46.37 -6.76 20.81
C THR A 214 -45.14 -6.58 19.93
N GLU A 215 -44.66 -7.64 19.26
CA GLU A 215 -43.49 -7.60 18.35
C GLU A 215 -43.60 -6.53 17.24
N ALA A 216 -44.82 -6.15 16.87
CA ALA A 216 -45.08 -5.14 15.85
C ALA A 216 -44.76 -3.70 16.31
N ASP A 217 -44.66 -3.49 17.63
CA ASP A 217 -44.38 -2.19 18.23
C ASP A 217 -42.89 -2.06 18.67
N GLU A 218 -42.04 -3.03 18.29
CA GLU A 218 -40.59 -3.01 18.51
C GLU A 218 -39.87 -2.36 17.33
N TYR A 219 -39.17 -1.25 17.57
CA TYR A 219 -38.46 -0.48 16.55
C TYR A 219 -36.94 -0.57 16.76
N ILE A 220 -36.18 -0.71 15.67
CA ILE A 220 -34.71 -0.69 15.71
C ILE A 220 -34.24 0.76 15.83
N LEU A 221 -33.53 1.07 16.91
CA LEU A 221 -32.83 2.35 17.08
C LEU A 221 -31.43 2.31 16.46
N CYS A 222 -30.69 1.22 16.67
CA CYS A 222 -29.33 1.07 16.17
C CYS A 222 -28.97 -0.40 15.95
N ALA A 223 -28.26 -0.70 14.86
CA ALA A 223 -27.68 -1.99 14.55
C ALA A 223 -26.15 -1.86 14.50
N LEU A 224 -25.47 -2.71 15.27
CA LEU A 224 -24.02 -2.78 15.39
C LEU A 224 -23.55 -4.13 14.85
N LYS A 225 -22.63 -4.11 13.89
CA LYS A 225 -22.06 -5.32 13.29
C LYS A 225 -20.54 -5.27 13.38
N VAL A 226 -19.91 -6.34 13.83
CA VAL A 226 -18.45 -6.43 13.94
C VAL A 226 -17.96 -7.63 13.16
N ASP A 227 -17.09 -7.36 12.19
CA ASP A 227 -16.49 -8.38 11.35
C ASP A 227 -15.27 -9.01 12.01
N ALA A 228 -14.90 -10.22 11.59
CA ALA A 228 -13.67 -10.90 12.02
C ALA A 228 -12.36 -10.11 11.82
N ASN A 229 -12.40 -9.10 10.96
CA ASN A 229 -11.27 -8.21 10.69
C ASN A 229 -11.26 -6.95 11.57
N GLY A 230 -12.16 -6.84 12.56
CA GLY A 230 -12.22 -5.72 13.50
C GLY A 230 -12.88 -4.45 12.93
N VAL A 231 -13.66 -4.58 11.84
CA VAL A 231 -14.44 -3.47 11.28
C VAL A 231 -15.79 -3.42 11.99
N LEU A 232 -16.11 -2.29 12.61
CA LEU A 232 -17.40 -2.02 13.25
C LEU A 232 -18.29 -1.24 12.27
N SER A 233 -19.44 -1.80 11.93
CA SER A 233 -20.49 -1.13 11.16
C SER A 233 -21.62 -0.70 12.10
N VAL A 234 -21.97 0.59 12.08
CA VAL A 234 -23.00 1.20 12.94
C VAL A 234 -24.09 1.78 12.07
N ARG A 235 -25.35 1.46 12.37
CA ARG A 235 -26.51 1.95 11.61
C ARG A 235 -27.70 2.30 12.51
N PRO A 236 -28.24 3.53 12.47
CA PRO A 236 -27.70 4.69 11.77
C PRO A 236 -26.42 5.18 12.47
N ASP A 237 -25.70 6.10 11.83
CA ASP A 237 -24.43 6.64 12.34
C ASP A 237 -24.58 7.40 13.68
N PHE A 238 -23.46 7.70 14.36
CA PHE A 238 -23.46 8.55 15.56
C PHE A 238 -23.91 9.97 15.22
N THR A 239 -24.84 10.50 16.00
CA THR A 239 -25.50 11.78 15.73
C THR A 239 -24.50 12.94 15.65
N SER A 240 -23.42 12.96 16.45
CA SER A 240 -22.25 13.85 16.31
C SER A 240 -22.54 15.33 15.95
N GLY A 241 -23.62 15.91 16.50
CA GLY A 241 -24.06 17.29 16.23
C GLY A 241 -25.05 17.47 15.06
N ARG A 242 -25.47 16.41 14.38
CA ARG A 242 -26.57 16.37 13.39
C ARG A 242 -27.93 16.40 14.08
N LYS A 243 -29.00 16.57 13.30
CA LYS A 243 -30.38 16.47 13.82
C LYS A 243 -30.66 15.08 14.42
N PRO A 244 -31.43 14.99 15.52
CA PRO A 244 -31.91 13.72 16.06
C PRO A 244 -32.63 12.89 15.00
N TYR A 245 -32.56 11.57 15.15
CA TYR A 245 -33.32 10.63 14.34
C TYR A 245 -34.76 10.58 14.84
N SER A 246 -35.74 10.46 13.95
CA SER A 246 -37.15 10.40 14.33
C SER A 246 -37.77 9.08 13.89
N ILE A 247 -38.54 8.46 14.79
CA ILE A 247 -39.32 7.24 14.52
C ILE A 247 -40.79 7.55 14.81
N GLU A 248 -41.65 7.14 13.89
CA GLU A 248 -43.10 7.22 14.07
C GLU A 248 -43.64 5.85 14.39
N SER A 249 -44.38 5.74 15.50
CA SER A 249 -45.11 4.51 15.81
C SER A 249 -46.25 4.32 14.81
N LEU A 250 -46.26 3.21 14.08
CA LEU A 250 -47.32 2.84 13.14
C LEU A 250 -48.70 2.75 13.83
N THR A 251 -48.72 2.38 15.11
CA THR A 251 -49.93 2.10 15.88
C THR A 251 -50.51 3.37 16.51
N THR A 252 -49.66 4.23 17.08
CA THR A 252 -50.11 5.43 17.83
C THR A 252 -49.89 6.74 17.07
N ARG A 253 -49.18 6.73 15.94
CA ARG A 253 -48.71 7.92 15.19
C ARG A 253 -47.96 8.92 16.07
N GLU A 254 -47.41 8.47 17.18
CA GLU A 254 -46.57 9.28 18.04
C GLU A 254 -45.13 9.28 17.48
N THR A 255 -44.55 10.47 17.39
CA THR A 255 -43.17 10.66 16.94
C THR A 255 -42.22 10.66 18.14
N TYR A 256 -41.16 9.88 18.03
CA TYR A 256 -40.08 9.80 19.02
C TYR A 256 -38.77 10.23 18.37
N ASP A 257 -38.08 11.19 18.99
CA ASP A 257 -36.75 11.61 18.57
C ASP A 257 -35.69 10.89 19.40
N TYR A 258 -34.63 10.39 18.78
CA TYR A 258 -33.51 9.76 19.46
C TYR A 258 -32.15 10.20 18.94
N THR A 259 -31.16 10.16 19.83
CA THR A 259 -29.75 10.42 19.51
C THR A 259 -28.90 9.23 19.90
N ILE A 260 -27.83 9.00 19.14
CA ILE A 260 -26.84 7.95 19.38
C ILE A 260 -25.47 8.61 19.52
N GLU A 261 -24.82 8.44 20.68
CA GLU A 261 -23.52 9.02 20.98
C GLU A 261 -22.54 7.95 21.46
N ASN A 262 -21.29 8.04 21.01
CA ASN A 262 -20.19 7.25 21.55
C ASN A 262 -19.69 7.90 22.85
N VAL A 263 -19.81 7.19 23.97
CA VAL A 263 -19.38 7.64 25.32
C VAL A 263 -18.33 6.68 25.88
N SER A 264 -17.55 6.07 24.99
CA SER A 264 -16.39 5.27 25.36
C SER A 264 -15.36 6.16 26.06
N LYS A 265 -14.63 5.60 27.02
CA LYS A 265 -13.58 6.35 27.71
C LYS A 265 -12.36 6.45 26.82
N ASP A 266 -11.92 7.67 26.54
CA ASP A 266 -10.64 7.89 25.87
C ASP A 266 -9.49 7.47 26.77
N MET A 267 -8.44 6.90 26.16
CA MET A 267 -7.23 6.51 26.85
C MET A 267 -6.50 7.75 27.40
N SER A 268 -5.97 7.66 28.62
CA SER A 268 -5.17 8.76 29.18
C SER A 268 -3.82 8.88 28.46
N HIS A 269 -3.25 10.09 28.40
CA HIS A 269 -1.95 10.33 27.76
C HIS A 269 -0.83 9.45 28.35
N GLN A 270 -0.87 9.18 29.66
CA GLN A 270 0.12 8.31 30.32
C GLN A 270 -0.02 6.84 29.90
N GLU A 271 -1.24 6.35 29.69
CA GLU A 271 -1.48 5.00 29.20
C GLU A 271 -1.09 4.87 27.73
N GLN A 272 -1.38 5.89 26.92
CA GLN A 272 -0.98 5.94 25.51
C GLN A 272 0.55 5.87 25.34
N GLU A 273 1.32 6.60 26.15
CA GLU A 273 2.78 6.52 26.12
C GLU A 273 3.31 5.14 26.54
N LYS A 274 2.69 4.51 27.53
CA LYS A 274 3.05 3.15 27.97
C LYS A 274 2.79 2.13 26.87
N GLU A 275 1.64 2.21 26.19
CA GLU A 275 1.30 1.34 25.08
C GLU A 275 2.26 1.52 23.90
N LEU A 276 2.57 2.77 23.55
CA LEU A 276 3.54 3.07 22.49
C LEU A 276 4.93 2.52 22.81
N ARG A 277 5.36 2.60 24.08
CA ARG A 277 6.62 2.00 24.53
C ARG A 277 6.60 0.48 24.40
N MET A 278 5.51 -0.15 24.84
CA MET A 278 5.32 -1.60 24.69
C MET A 278 5.37 -2.03 23.22
N TYR A 279 4.70 -1.32 22.30
CA TYR A 279 4.78 -1.62 20.88
C TYR A 279 6.19 -1.50 20.34
N ARG A 280 6.93 -0.42 20.70
CA ARG A 280 8.33 -0.27 20.29
C ARG A 280 9.19 -1.43 20.75
N GLU A 281 9.03 -1.87 22.01
CA GLU A 281 9.75 -3.02 22.54
C GLU A 281 9.38 -4.32 21.83
N MET A 282 8.09 -4.53 21.53
CA MET A 282 7.63 -5.70 20.77
C MET A 282 8.25 -5.73 19.37
N TYR A 283 8.21 -4.60 18.64
CA TYR A 283 8.81 -4.51 17.31
C TYR A 283 10.33 -4.66 17.35
N ALA A 284 11.00 -4.14 18.39
CA ALA A 284 12.43 -4.34 18.58
C ALA A 284 12.75 -5.83 18.76
N ARG A 285 12.05 -6.53 19.67
CA ARG A 285 12.23 -7.97 19.87
C ARG A 285 11.89 -8.78 18.62
N HIS A 286 10.89 -8.37 17.85
CA HIS A 286 10.57 -9.01 16.58
C HIS A 286 11.69 -8.81 15.56
N ASN A 287 12.27 -7.62 15.48
CA ASN A 287 13.44 -7.37 14.64
C ASN A 287 14.65 -8.20 15.08
N ASP A 288 14.91 -8.28 16.39
CA ASP A 288 16.00 -9.13 16.95
C ASP A 288 15.77 -10.61 16.62
N PHE A 289 14.52 -11.07 16.73
CA PHE A 289 14.14 -12.43 16.32
C PHE A 289 14.38 -12.64 14.83
N VAL A 290 13.92 -11.73 13.97
CA VAL A 290 14.15 -11.80 12.51
C VAL A 290 15.64 -11.81 12.20
N GLN A 291 16.44 -10.96 12.85
CA GLN A 291 17.90 -10.95 12.70
C GLN A 291 18.54 -12.26 13.15
N SER A 292 18.04 -12.88 14.23
CA SER A 292 18.53 -14.19 14.67
C SER A 292 18.19 -15.33 13.70
N CYS A 293 17.13 -15.18 12.92
CA CYS A 293 16.75 -16.13 11.86
C CYS A 293 17.59 -15.95 10.58
N VAL A 294 18.27 -14.82 10.39
CA VAL A 294 19.19 -14.63 9.25
C VAL A 294 20.48 -15.39 9.55
N GLY A 295 20.71 -16.49 8.84
CA GLY A 295 21.94 -17.27 8.97
C GLY A 295 23.19 -16.50 8.53
N GLN A 296 24.36 -16.96 9.01
CA GLN A 296 25.68 -16.45 8.58
C GLN A 296 26.14 -17.02 7.22
N GLU A 297 25.26 -17.75 6.53
CA GLU A 297 25.55 -18.41 5.26
C GLU A 297 25.71 -17.43 4.09
N PHE A 298 25.24 -16.19 4.24
CA PHE A 298 25.42 -15.16 3.23
C PHE A 298 26.85 -14.62 3.27
N GLU A 299 27.64 -14.95 2.24
CA GLU A 299 29.01 -14.50 2.11
C GLU A 299 29.11 -12.97 1.99
N LEU A 300 29.79 -12.35 2.96
CA LEU A 300 30.05 -10.92 2.97
C LEU A 300 31.37 -10.60 2.27
N CYS A 301 31.30 -9.80 1.20
CA CYS A 301 32.47 -9.28 0.48
C CYS A 301 33.53 -8.69 1.45
N PRO A 302 34.85 -8.84 1.19
CA PRO A 302 35.90 -8.22 2.00
C PRO A 302 35.76 -6.69 2.14
N VAL A 303 36.36 -6.13 3.20
CA VAL A 303 36.39 -4.67 3.44
C VAL A 303 37.15 -3.96 2.30
N ASP A 304 36.72 -2.76 1.95
CA ASP A 304 37.31 -1.90 0.89
C ASP A 304 37.42 -2.54 -0.51
N THR A 305 36.58 -3.55 -0.76
CA THR A 305 36.47 -4.21 -2.06
C THR A 305 35.08 -4.00 -2.64
N LEU A 306 35.01 -3.79 -3.95
CA LEU A 306 33.76 -3.79 -4.72
C LEU A 306 33.69 -5.09 -5.50
N ARG A 307 32.75 -5.96 -5.13
CA ARG A 307 32.41 -7.17 -5.88
C ARG A 307 31.33 -6.81 -6.91
N VAL A 308 31.61 -7.07 -8.18
CA VAL A 308 30.71 -6.86 -9.31
C VAL A 308 30.34 -8.21 -9.87
N VAL A 309 29.07 -8.57 -9.76
CA VAL A 309 28.51 -9.79 -10.33
C VAL A 309 27.80 -9.42 -11.62
N VAL A 310 28.20 -10.04 -12.72
CA VAL A 310 27.63 -9.79 -14.04
C VAL A 310 26.93 -11.07 -14.51
N PHE A 311 25.64 -10.96 -14.77
CA PHE A 311 24.88 -11.96 -15.50
C PHE A 311 24.62 -11.44 -16.89
N GLY A 312 25.20 -12.10 -17.89
CA GLY A 312 25.06 -11.72 -19.28
C GLY A 312 24.32 -12.75 -20.12
N GLU A 313 23.71 -12.30 -21.20
CA GLU A 313 23.16 -13.15 -22.25
C GLU A 313 23.55 -12.57 -23.61
N ILE A 314 24.15 -13.39 -24.47
CA ILE A 314 24.28 -13.05 -25.89
C ILE A 314 22.97 -13.43 -26.59
N VAL A 315 22.24 -12.41 -27.01
CA VAL A 315 20.88 -12.56 -27.56
C VAL A 315 20.98 -12.95 -29.03
N SER A 316 21.61 -12.10 -29.85
CA SER A 316 21.66 -12.30 -31.29
C SER A 316 22.83 -11.59 -31.99
N ALA A 317 23.16 -12.09 -33.17
CA ALA A 317 24.02 -11.45 -34.16
C ALA A 317 23.20 -11.15 -35.42
N GLN A 318 23.40 -9.99 -36.03
CA GLN A 318 22.62 -9.49 -37.17
C GLN A 318 23.53 -9.02 -38.30
N ASP A 319 23.12 -9.27 -39.55
CA ASP A 319 23.73 -8.74 -40.78
C ASP A 319 25.21 -9.13 -40.98
N PHE A 320 25.54 -10.41 -40.80
CA PHE A 320 26.86 -10.98 -41.13
C PHE A 320 26.87 -11.64 -42.51
N GLU A 321 28.03 -11.72 -43.15
CA GLU A 321 28.16 -12.18 -44.55
C GLU A 321 27.95 -13.70 -44.70
N LYS A 322 28.22 -14.45 -43.62
CA LYS A 322 28.18 -15.91 -43.59
C LYS A 322 27.11 -16.42 -42.62
N ASP A 323 26.61 -17.62 -42.93
CA ASP A 323 25.70 -18.37 -42.09
C ASP A 323 26.48 -19.23 -41.06
N ASN A 324 25.78 -19.81 -40.09
CA ASN A 324 26.31 -20.62 -38.99
C ASN A 324 27.34 -19.86 -38.14
N LEU A 325 26.88 -18.78 -37.54
CA LEU A 325 27.69 -17.92 -36.69
C LEU A 325 27.92 -18.57 -35.33
N TYR A 326 29.08 -18.32 -34.73
CA TYR A 326 29.40 -18.58 -33.34
C TYR A 326 30.19 -17.40 -32.78
N ILE A 327 30.17 -17.21 -31.47
CA ILE A 327 30.83 -16.08 -30.83
C ILE A 327 31.81 -16.60 -29.79
N HIS A 328 33.07 -16.19 -29.92
CA HIS A 328 34.09 -16.32 -28.90
C HIS A 328 34.14 -15.03 -28.07
N MET A 329 34.20 -15.20 -26.77
CA MET A 329 34.06 -14.14 -25.79
C MET A 329 35.15 -14.26 -24.75
N PHE A 330 35.75 -13.16 -24.33
CA PHE A 330 36.58 -13.17 -23.13
C PHE A 330 36.57 -11.81 -22.43
N THR A 331 36.75 -11.82 -21.11
CA THR A 331 36.75 -10.60 -20.30
C THR A 331 38.17 -10.05 -20.17
N ASP A 332 38.40 -8.83 -20.65
CA ASP A 332 39.63 -8.06 -20.46
C ASP A 332 39.53 -7.24 -19.16
N LEU A 333 40.51 -7.43 -18.27
CA LEU A 333 40.55 -6.86 -16.93
C LEU A 333 41.56 -5.71 -16.85
N PRO A 334 41.11 -4.47 -16.59
CA PRO A 334 42.00 -3.33 -16.42
C PRO A 334 42.70 -3.34 -15.05
N LYS A 335 43.64 -2.40 -14.85
CA LYS A 335 44.38 -2.25 -13.59
C LYS A 335 43.42 -2.20 -12.39
N ASN A 336 43.81 -2.83 -11.28
CA ASN A 336 43.04 -2.92 -10.01
C ASN A 336 41.79 -3.81 -10.04
N TRP A 337 41.47 -4.45 -11.17
CA TRP A 337 40.46 -5.49 -11.23
C TRP A 337 41.09 -6.87 -11.11
N SER A 338 40.38 -7.76 -10.44
CA SER A 338 40.78 -9.16 -10.24
C SER A 338 39.54 -10.05 -10.36
N ALA A 339 39.75 -11.28 -10.78
CA ALA A 339 38.73 -12.32 -10.79
C ALA A 339 39.29 -13.54 -10.04
N ASP A 340 38.40 -14.41 -9.57
CA ASP A 340 38.85 -15.65 -8.97
C ASP A 340 39.47 -16.58 -10.02
N ARG A 341 40.55 -17.26 -9.66
CA ARG A 341 41.30 -18.13 -10.59
C ARG A 341 40.51 -19.35 -11.03
N SER A 342 39.52 -19.75 -10.24
CA SER A 342 38.64 -20.89 -10.56
C SER A 342 37.58 -20.55 -11.60
N GLN A 343 37.36 -19.26 -11.87
CA GLN A 343 36.29 -18.79 -12.73
C GLN A 343 36.69 -18.81 -14.21
N GLN A 344 35.74 -19.23 -15.04
CA GLN A 344 35.84 -19.11 -16.48
C GLN A 344 35.64 -17.64 -16.89
N LEU A 345 36.60 -17.07 -17.62
CA LEU A 345 36.54 -15.70 -18.17
C LEU A 345 36.55 -15.67 -19.71
N SER A 346 36.47 -16.85 -20.34
CA SER A 346 36.39 -17.01 -21.78
C SER A 346 35.33 -18.05 -22.12
N TRP A 347 34.48 -17.75 -23.08
CA TRP A 347 33.34 -18.56 -23.49
C TRP A 347 33.26 -18.66 -25.01
N VAL A 348 32.64 -19.74 -25.48
CA VAL A 348 32.31 -19.95 -26.88
C VAL A 348 30.84 -20.34 -26.94
N THR A 349 30.05 -19.63 -27.75
CA THR A 349 28.65 -19.97 -27.97
C THR A 349 28.50 -21.19 -28.89
N GLN A 350 27.31 -21.76 -28.93
CA GLN A 350 26.94 -22.69 -29.98
C GLN A 350 26.91 -22.00 -31.36
N SER A 351 27.02 -22.80 -32.42
CA SER A 351 26.82 -22.35 -33.79
C SER A 351 25.33 -22.25 -34.10
N CYS A 352 24.90 -21.10 -34.63
CA CYS A 352 23.52 -20.81 -34.95
C CYS A 352 23.37 -20.38 -36.41
N ALA A 353 22.40 -20.97 -37.12
CA ALA A 353 22.04 -20.55 -38.46
C ALA A 353 21.28 -19.21 -38.44
N THR A 354 21.49 -18.37 -39.44
CA THR A 354 20.78 -17.10 -39.62
C THR A 354 19.38 -17.34 -40.15
N LYS A 355 18.43 -16.55 -39.64
CA LYS A 355 17.05 -16.49 -40.09
C LYS A 355 16.73 -15.08 -40.55
N THR A 356 16.06 -14.95 -41.68
CA THR A 356 15.57 -13.66 -42.16
C THR A 356 14.35 -13.22 -41.37
N VAL A 357 14.46 -12.09 -40.69
CA VAL A 357 13.38 -11.42 -39.94
C VAL A 357 13.36 -9.97 -40.37
N ASP A 358 12.24 -9.48 -40.88
CA ASP A 358 12.06 -8.07 -41.30
C ASP A 358 13.17 -7.55 -42.23
N GLN A 359 13.58 -8.36 -43.22
CA GLN A 359 14.67 -8.08 -44.18
C GLN A 359 16.09 -8.03 -43.56
N THR A 360 16.25 -8.40 -42.29
CA THR A 360 17.55 -8.55 -41.61
C THR A 360 17.88 -10.02 -41.37
N GLU A 361 19.16 -10.39 -41.52
CA GLU A 361 19.61 -11.76 -41.26
C GLU A 361 20.07 -11.87 -39.81
N VAL A 362 19.35 -12.67 -39.00
CA VAL A 362 19.55 -12.73 -37.55
C VAL A 362 19.84 -14.16 -37.09
N ALA A 363 20.95 -14.35 -36.39
CA ALA A 363 21.26 -15.57 -35.65
C ALA A 363 20.96 -15.36 -34.16
N TYR A 364 20.12 -16.21 -33.58
CA TYR A 364 19.78 -16.15 -32.15
C TYR A 364 20.60 -17.18 -31.38
N PHE A 365 21.36 -16.71 -30.38
CA PHE A 365 22.17 -17.58 -29.53
C PHE A 365 21.47 -17.87 -28.21
N SER A 366 20.91 -16.84 -27.56
CA SER A 366 20.38 -16.93 -26.19
C SER A 366 21.34 -17.68 -25.26
N TYR A 367 22.64 -17.32 -25.32
CA TYR A 367 23.68 -17.98 -24.55
C TYR A 367 23.92 -17.23 -23.23
N PRO A 368 23.56 -17.81 -22.07
CA PRO A 368 23.79 -17.18 -20.78
C PRO A 368 25.22 -17.41 -20.29
N PHE A 369 25.82 -16.38 -19.71
CA PHE A 369 27.11 -16.46 -19.03
C PHE A 369 27.08 -15.63 -17.75
N HIS A 370 27.95 -15.96 -16.81
CA HIS A 370 28.09 -15.17 -15.60
C HIS A 370 29.54 -15.17 -15.14
N PHE A 371 29.96 -14.05 -14.57
CA PHE A 371 31.26 -13.95 -13.94
C PHE A 371 31.25 -12.90 -12.82
N GLU A 372 32.30 -12.91 -12.03
CA GLU A 372 32.42 -12.10 -10.84
C GLU A 372 33.79 -11.41 -10.81
N LEU A 373 33.77 -10.10 -10.67
CA LEU A 373 34.98 -9.30 -10.62
C LEU A 373 35.08 -8.58 -9.27
N SER A 374 36.29 -8.53 -8.74
CA SER A 374 36.64 -7.79 -7.53
C SER A 374 37.52 -6.60 -7.89
N TYR A 375 37.05 -5.40 -7.58
CA TYR A 375 37.81 -4.16 -7.70
C TYR A 375 38.35 -3.74 -6.34
N LYS A 376 39.66 -3.51 -6.27
CA LYS A 376 40.35 -3.02 -5.07
C LYS A 376 41.31 -1.90 -5.45
N LYS A 377 41.05 -0.69 -4.98
CA LYS A 377 41.95 0.46 -5.22
C LYS A 377 43.25 0.24 -4.44
N ASN A 378 44.38 0.14 -5.15
CA ASN A 378 45.70 0.09 -4.53
C ASN A 378 46.07 1.47 -3.97
N GLN A 379 46.13 1.59 -2.64
CA GLN A 379 46.49 2.83 -1.93
C GLN A 379 47.99 3.20 -2.01
N LEU A 380 48.81 2.36 -2.64
CA LEU A 380 50.28 2.49 -2.69
C LEU A 380 50.81 3.02 -4.05
N ALA A 381 49.95 3.17 -5.06
CA ALA A 381 50.35 3.75 -6.33
C ALA A 381 50.38 5.29 -6.20
N PRO A 382 51.37 5.98 -6.77
CA PRO A 382 51.38 7.44 -6.77
C PRO A 382 50.09 7.93 -7.41
N ASP A 383 49.35 8.76 -6.68
CA ASP A 383 48.06 9.30 -7.10
C ASP A 383 48.23 10.14 -8.37
N ASN A 384 48.01 9.53 -9.54
CA ASN A 384 47.43 10.28 -10.66
C ASN A 384 45.95 10.47 -10.31
N GLU A 385 45.63 11.51 -9.52
CA GLU A 385 44.27 11.83 -9.05
C GLU A 385 43.25 12.03 -10.20
N ASP A 386 43.73 12.15 -11.44
CA ASP A 386 42.95 12.46 -12.64
C ASP A 386 42.61 11.25 -13.53
N GLU A 387 43.12 10.04 -13.26
CA GLU A 387 42.80 8.85 -14.09
C GLU A 387 41.53 8.14 -13.61
N LEU A 388 40.46 8.27 -14.41
CA LEU A 388 39.22 7.52 -14.22
C LEU A 388 39.50 6.01 -14.26
N PRO A 389 38.97 5.21 -13.31
CA PRO A 389 39.15 3.77 -13.34
C PRO A 389 38.48 3.22 -14.59
N GLN A 390 39.27 2.54 -15.41
CA GLN A 390 38.76 1.83 -16.57
C GLN A 390 37.90 0.66 -16.09
N PHE A 391 36.73 0.50 -16.70
CA PHE A 391 35.85 -0.63 -16.41
C PHE A 391 36.24 -1.83 -17.27
N PRO A 392 36.00 -3.06 -16.79
CA PRO A 392 36.28 -4.26 -17.55
C PRO A 392 35.47 -4.32 -18.84
N ARG A 393 36.05 -4.98 -19.84
CA ARG A 393 35.48 -5.06 -21.18
C ARG A 393 35.25 -6.51 -21.54
N LEU A 394 34.13 -6.80 -22.19
CA LEU A 394 33.86 -8.11 -22.75
C LEU A 394 34.23 -8.06 -24.23
N MET A 395 35.35 -8.68 -24.57
CA MET A 395 35.84 -8.79 -25.93
C MET A 395 35.05 -9.85 -26.68
N ILE A 396 34.74 -9.56 -27.94
CA ILE A 396 33.90 -10.40 -28.79
C ILE A 396 34.60 -10.62 -30.12
N GLU A 397 34.63 -11.88 -30.50
CA GLU A 397 35.07 -12.35 -31.80
C GLU A 397 33.94 -13.19 -32.40
N VAL A 398 33.41 -12.74 -33.53
CA VAL A 398 32.35 -13.41 -34.27
C VAL A 398 33.02 -14.28 -35.33
N GLY A 399 32.79 -15.58 -35.25
CA GLY A 399 33.21 -16.55 -36.24
C GLY A 399 32.03 -17.14 -37.00
N ALA A 400 32.31 -17.71 -38.17
CA ALA A 400 31.35 -18.52 -38.92
C ALA A 400 31.98 -19.87 -39.31
N ILE A 401 31.14 -20.90 -39.42
CA ILE A 401 31.57 -22.24 -39.87
C ILE A 401 30.78 -22.65 -41.09
N ASP A 402 31.47 -22.90 -42.19
CA ASP A 402 30.82 -23.39 -43.41
C ASP A 402 30.65 -24.92 -43.41
N SER A 403 29.87 -25.43 -44.35
CA SER A 403 29.55 -26.86 -44.55
C SER A 403 30.79 -27.74 -44.79
N TRP A 404 31.94 -27.15 -45.18
CA TRP A 404 33.23 -27.84 -45.27
C TRP A 404 34.09 -27.71 -44.01
N SER A 405 33.50 -27.33 -42.86
CA SER A 405 34.20 -27.11 -41.58
C SER A 405 35.33 -26.09 -41.67
N ARG A 406 35.20 -25.11 -42.56
CA ARG A 406 36.13 -23.98 -42.67
C ARG A 406 35.68 -22.90 -41.70
N HIS A 407 36.61 -22.38 -40.92
CA HIS A 407 36.38 -21.29 -39.99
C HIS A 407 36.63 -19.95 -40.69
N PHE A 408 35.78 -18.97 -40.41
CA PHE A 408 35.89 -17.61 -40.91
C PHE A 408 35.82 -16.66 -39.73
N ASN A 409 36.71 -15.67 -39.70
CA ASN A 409 36.54 -14.53 -38.81
C ASN A 409 35.61 -13.51 -39.47
N GLU A 410 34.44 -13.30 -38.88
CA GLU A 410 33.43 -12.35 -39.36
C GLU A 410 33.61 -10.97 -38.74
N GLY A 411 34.20 -10.86 -37.54
CA GLY A 411 34.58 -9.58 -37.00
C GLY A 411 34.83 -9.57 -35.51
N TYR A 412 35.45 -8.48 -35.07
CA TYR A 412 35.75 -8.19 -33.68
C TYR A 412 34.90 -7.04 -33.18
N SER A 413 34.56 -7.09 -31.90
CA SER A 413 33.94 -5.99 -31.18
C SER A 413 34.20 -6.12 -29.68
N TYR A 414 33.67 -5.18 -28.90
CA TYR A 414 33.71 -5.25 -27.45
C TYR A 414 32.50 -4.58 -26.84
N PHE A 415 32.09 -5.06 -25.66
CA PHE A 415 31.16 -4.36 -24.78
C PHE A 415 31.91 -3.77 -23.60
N GLN A 416 31.68 -2.48 -23.34
CA GLN A 416 32.18 -1.82 -22.14
C GLN A 416 31.19 -2.08 -21.01
N LEU A 417 31.58 -2.78 -19.94
CA LEU A 417 30.63 -3.04 -18.86
C LEU A 417 30.13 -1.73 -18.24
N PRO A 418 28.80 -1.56 -18.10
CA PRO A 418 28.21 -0.38 -17.47
C PRO A 418 28.76 -0.09 -16.08
N ALA A 419 29.11 1.18 -15.86
CA ALA A 419 29.61 1.69 -14.57
C ALA A 419 28.50 1.92 -13.53
N LYS A 420 27.34 1.30 -13.69
CA LYS A 420 26.19 1.40 -12.78
C LYS A 420 25.49 0.05 -12.66
N PRO A 421 24.93 -0.29 -11.49
CA PRO A 421 24.14 -1.51 -11.33
C PRO A 421 22.78 -1.35 -12.02
N GLY A 422 22.29 -2.42 -12.62
CA GLY A 422 21.02 -2.41 -13.36
C GLY A 422 20.98 -3.45 -14.49
N ALA A 423 19.89 -3.41 -15.25
CA ALA A 423 19.70 -4.20 -16.47
C ALA A 423 19.97 -3.32 -17.70
N TYR A 424 20.76 -3.83 -18.63
CA TYR A 424 21.23 -3.11 -19.82
C TYR A 424 21.15 -4.00 -21.05
N THR A 425 20.60 -3.47 -22.14
CA THR A 425 20.65 -4.11 -23.46
C THR A 425 21.53 -3.26 -24.36
N GLU A 426 22.67 -3.80 -24.77
CA GLU A 426 23.65 -3.10 -25.58
C GLU A 426 23.81 -3.76 -26.95
N LYS A 427 24.10 -2.93 -27.96
CA LYS A 427 24.41 -3.38 -29.32
C LYS A 427 25.83 -2.94 -29.66
N ALA A 428 26.67 -3.89 -30.05
CA ALA A 428 28.03 -3.64 -30.47
C ALA A 428 28.17 -3.86 -31.97
N HIS A 429 28.69 -2.83 -32.66
CA HIS A 429 29.00 -2.91 -34.08
C HIS A 429 30.34 -3.63 -34.26
N CYS A 430 30.36 -4.64 -35.14
CA CYS A 430 31.56 -5.45 -35.38
C CYS A 430 32.31 -4.93 -36.60
N TRP A 431 33.61 -5.16 -36.64
CA TRP A 431 34.43 -4.88 -37.81
C TRP A 431 35.47 -5.97 -38.00
N ARG A 432 35.91 -6.18 -39.24
CA ARG A 432 37.00 -7.12 -39.56
C ARG A 432 38.15 -6.44 -40.29
N PRO A 433 39.40 -6.87 -40.09
CA PRO A 433 40.52 -6.39 -40.90
C PRO A 433 40.38 -6.85 -42.35
N VAL A 434 40.84 -6.01 -43.28
CA VAL A 434 40.84 -6.32 -44.71
C VAL A 434 42.27 -6.22 -45.25
N GLY A 435 42.66 -7.23 -46.02
CA GLY A 435 43.95 -7.28 -46.68
C GLY A 435 44.08 -6.25 -47.81
N ASN A 436 45.32 -5.97 -48.21
CA ASN A 436 45.60 -5.00 -49.27
C ASN A 436 45.44 -5.60 -50.69
N SER A 437 45.24 -6.93 -50.81
CA SER A 437 45.22 -7.64 -52.08
C SER A 437 43.88 -8.30 -52.36
N VAL A 438 43.50 -8.37 -53.64
CA VAL A 438 42.37 -9.18 -54.13
C VAL A 438 42.55 -10.66 -53.79
N VAL A 439 43.81 -11.11 -53.66
CA VAL A 439 44.15 -12.48 -53.22
C VAL A 439 43.57 -12.78 -51.85
N ASP A 440 43.48 -11.80 -50.94
CA ASP A 440 42.95 -12.02 -49.59
C ASP A 440 41.44 -12.27 -49.62
N ASN A 441 40.71 -11.59 -50.51
CA ASN A 441 39.29 -11.86 -50.75
C ASN A 441 39.08 -13.25 -51.37
N LEU A 442 39.94 -13.65 -52.32
CA LEU A 442 39.91 -14.99 -52.91
C LEU A 442 40.25 -16.07 -51.87
N ARG A 443 41.24 -15.83 -51.00
CA ARG A 443 41.61 -16.74 -49.90
C ARG A 443 40.47 -16.91 -48.90
N ARG A 444 39.81 -15.81 -48.51
CA ARG A 444 38.60 -15.87 -47.69
C ARG A 444 37.55 -16.74 -48.38
N PHE A 445 37.22 -16.48 -49.64
CA PHE A 445 36.17 -17.22 -50.35
C PHE A 445 36.48 -18.72 -50.53
N PHE A 446 37.69 -19.07 -51.00
CA PHE A 446 38.04 -20.44 -51.39
C PHE A 446 38.64 -21.29 -50.26
N ILE A 447 39.37 -20.69 -49.32
CA ILE A 447 40.15 -21.43 -48.32
C ILE A 447 39.64 -21.14 -46.90
N GLY A 448 38.85 -20.08 -46.69
CA GLY A 448 38.44 -19.62 -45.36
C GLY A 448 39.52 -18.81 -44.65
N GLY A 449 40.66 -18.55 -45.30
CA GLY A 449 41.75 -17.77 -44.71
C GLY A 449 41.38 -16.29 -44.65
N THR A 450 41.07 -15.79 -43.47
CA THR A 450 40.85 -14.37 -43.18
C THR A 450 42.07 -13.76 -42.51
N PRO A 451 42.42 -12.49 -42.79
CA PRO A 451 43.33 -11.75 -41.92
C PRO A 451 42.75 -11.73 -40.51
N GLU A 452 43.55 -12.12 -39.53
CA GLU A 452 43.18 -12.13 -38.11
C GLU A 452 44.09 -11.18 -37.35
N ILE A 453 43.62 -10.73 -36.20
CA ILE A 453 44.40 -9.89 -35.31
C ILE A 453 45.13 -10.81 -34.33
N GLU A 454 46.43 -10.61 -34.13
CA GLU A 454 47.23 -11.40 -33.19
C GLU A 454 46.73 -11.26 -31.74
N ASP A 455 46.31 -10.04 -31.37
CA ASP A 455 45.71 -9.73 -30.06
C ASP A 455 44.30 -9.12 -30.24
N PRO A 456 43.23 -9.86 -29.91
CA PRO A 456 41.87 -9.34 -30.02
C PRO A 456 41.60 -8.09 -29.17
N THR A 457 42.41 -7.80 -28.13
CA THR A 457 42.30 -6.54 -27.37
C THR A 457 42.63 -5.30 -28.20
N TYR A 458 43.29 -5.46 -29.36
CA TYR A 458 43.46 -4.41 -30.37
C TYR A 458 42.13 -3.93 -30.97
N ALA A 459 41.03 -4.67 -30.78
CA ALA A 459 39.70 -4.15 -31.07
C ALA A 459 39.36 -2.90 -30.25
N ALA A 460 39.93 -2.81 -29.04
CA ALA A 460 39.89 -1.65 -28.16
C ALA A 460 41.29 -0.99 -28.06
N VAL A 461 41.53 -0.24 -26.99
CA VAL A 461 42.88 0.18 -26.59
C VAL A 461 43.47 -0.96 -25.73
N PRO A 462 44.52 -1.65 -26.19
CA PRO A 462 45.14 -2.74 -25.44
C PRO A 462 45.62 -2.26 -24.07
N SER A 463 45.50 -3.12 -23.05
CA SER A 463 45.95 -2.84 -21.68
C SER A 463 47.49 -2.72 -21.56
N THR A 464 48.22 -3.22 -22.55
CA THR A 464 49.69 -3.16 -22.68
C THR A 464 50.20 -1.86 -23.30
N PHE A 465 49.32 -0.97 -23.76
CA PHE A 465 49.72 0.26 -24.42
C PHE A 465 50.02 1.39 -23.43
N ASP A 466 51.30 1.68 -23.21
CA ASP A 466 51.79 2.74 -22.31
C ASP A 466 52.05 4.10 -23.00
N GLY A 467 51.24 4.44 -24.02
CA GLY A 467 51.35 5.70 -24.79
C GLY A 467 50.14 6.62 -24.64
N THR A 468 50.30 7.91 -24.93
CA THR A 468 49.20 8.89 -24.92
C THR A 468 48.32 8.83 -26.16
N TYR A 469 48.86 8.42 -27.31
CA TYR A 469 48.14 8.36 -28.58
C TYR A 469 48.40 7.03 -29.29
N LEU A 470 47.36 6.20 -29.40
CA LEU A 470 47.39 4.99 -30.23
C LEU A 470 46.96 5.32 -31.65
N SER A 471 47.92 5.44 -32.57
CA SER A 471 47.62 5.60 -33.99
C SER A 471 47.35 4.25 -34.64
N LYS A 472 46.12 4.03 -35.13
CA LYS A 472 45.75 2.87 -35.97
C LYS A 472 45.78 3.22 -37.47
N PHE A 473 46.48 4.28 -37.85
CA PHE A 473 46.54 4.76 -39.23
C PHE A 473 47.19 3.74 -40.17
N GLY A 474 46.58 3.50 -41.32
CA GLY A 474 47.02 2.48 -42.29
C GLY A 474 46.37 1.11 -42.11
N PHE A 475 45.66 0.88 -41.00
CA PHE A 475 44.89 -0.34 -40.77
C PHE A 475 43.54 -0.27 -41.48
N ARG A 476 43.32 -1.16 -42.46
CA ARG A 476 42.08 -1.20 -43.24
C ARG A 476 41.08 -2.12 -42.55
N THR A 477 39.91 -1.58 -42.26
CA THR A 477 38.80 -2.32 -41.66
C THR A 477 37.56 -2.24 -42.55
N GLN A 478 36.72 -3.25 -42.43
CA GLN A 478 35.38 -3.28 -43.01
C GLN A 478 34.38 -3.43 -41.87
N SER A 479 33.36 -2.56 -41.85
CA SER A 479 32.24 -2.72 -40.94
C SER A 479 31.47 -3.98 -41.32
N THR A 480 31.10 -4.74 -40.29
CA THR A 480 30.34 -5.98 -40.42
C THR A 480 29.06 -5.86 -39.58
N GLY A 481 28.42 -6.98 -39.30
CA GLY A 481 27.17 -7.05 -38.57
C GLY A 481 27.23 -6.50 -37.14
N THR A 482 26.13 -6.70 -36.42
CA THR A 482 25.95 -6.21 -35.05
C THR A 482 25.63 -7.35 -34.09
N VAL A 483 26.19 -7.29 -32.89
CA VAL A 483 25.90 -8.25 -31.81
C VAL A 483 25.10 -7.54 -30.74
N THR A 484 24.04 -8.18 -30.25
CA THR A 484 23.21 -7.68 -29.15
C THR A 484 23.43 -8.54 -27.91
N ALA A 485 23.78 -7.89 -26.80
CA ALA A 485 23.97 -8.52 -25.50
C ALA A 485 23.08 -7.87 -24.45
N HIS A 486 22.63 -8.67 -23.49
CA HIS A 486 21.92 -8.23 -22.31
C HIS A 486 22.79 -8.45 -21.07
N PHE A 487 22.85 -7.47 -20.18
CA PHE A 487 23.66 -7.49 -18.96
C PHE A 487 22.81 -7.12 -17.76
N ASN A 488 22.85 -7.94 -16.72
CA ASN A 488 22.35 -7.62 -15.39
C ASN A 488 23.54 -7.51 -14.44
N ILE A 489 23.78 -6.30 -13.94
CA ILE A 489 24.96 -5.97 -13.14
C ILE A 489 24.54 -5.69 -11.71
N MET A 490 25.15 -6.43 -10.78
CA MET A 490 24.95 -6.26 -9.35
C MET A 490 26.26 -5.87 -8.68
N TRP A 491 26.18 -4.94 -7.74
CA TRP A 491 27.32 -4.47 -6.96
C TRP A 491 27.14 -4.86 -5.51
N GLN A 492 28.17 -5.45 -4.91
CA GLN A 492 28.23 -5.82 -3.52
C GLN A 492 29.48 -5.19 -2.89
N SER A 493 29.30 -4.50 -1.77
CA SER A 493 30.37 -3.92 -0.96
C SER A 493 29.86 -3.69 0.45
N ARG A 494 30.71 -3.85 1.46
CA ARG A 494 30.32 -3.61 2.87
C ARG A 494 29.95 -2.15 3.13
N SER A 495 30.57 -1.22 2.40
CA SER A 495 30.29 0.21 2.53
C SER A 495 28.86 0.57 2.11
N PHE A 496 28.20 -0.22 1.24
CA PHE A 496 26.77 -0.03 0.94
C PHE A 496 25.87 -0.35 2.13
N MET A 497 26.28 -1.30 2.99
CA MET A 497 25.50 -1.68 4.19
C MET A 497 25.59 -0.59 5.25
N GLU A 498 26.78 -0.06 5.51
CA GLU A 498 27.01 1.04 6.45
C GLU A 498 26.28 2.33 6.01
N SER A 499 26.18 2.54 4.69
CA SER A 499 25.49 3.70 4.13
C SER A 499 23.95 3.64 4.21
N LYS A 500 23.31 2.46 4.32
CA LYS A 500 21.86 2.42 4.62
C LYS A 500 21.50 3.02 5.99
N ALA A 501 22.47 3.11 6.91
CA ALA A 501 22.32 3.85 8.17
C ALA A 501 22.37 5.38 7.99
N ASN A 502 22.95 5.90 6.89
CA ASN A 502 23.12 7.32 6.61
C ASN A 502 22.72 7.64 5.15
N LYS A 503 21.58 8.31 4.94
CA LYS A 503 20.89 8.63 3.65
C LYS A 503 21.71 9.37 2.55
N ARG A 504 22.99 9.08 2.33
CA ARG A 504 23.89 9.69 1.32
C ARG A 504 24.71 8.59 0.67
N SER A 505 24.11 7.80 -0.23
CA SER A 505 24.57 6.41 -0.40
C SER A 505 25.36 6.04 -1.65
N LEU A 506 25.14 6.62 -2.83
CA LEU A 506 25.89 6.17 -4.02
C LEU A 506 27.09 7.06 -4.37
N GLY A 507 26.91 8.39 -4.28
CA GLY A 507 27.94 9.35 -4.71
C GLY A 507 29.19 9.38 -3.84
N SER A 508 29.04 9.23 -2.52
CA SER A 508 30.15 9.19 -1.55
C SER A 508 31.00 7.93 -1.70
N LEU A 509 30.40 6.81 -2.11
CA LEU A 509 31.11 5.53 -2.30
C LEU A 509 31.90 5.53 -3.60
N LEU A 510 31.30 6.01 -4.69
CA LEU A 510 32.03 6.23 -5.94
C LEU A 510 33.18 7.24 -5.76
N GLN A 511 33.04 8.22 -4.86
CA GLN A 511 34.11 9.14 -4.47
C GLN A 511 35.23 8.43 -3.68
N SER A 512 34.88 7.57 -2.71
CA SER A 512 35.87 6.79 -1.94
C SER A 512 36.62 5.74 -2.79
N LEU A 513 35.97 5.20 -3.82
CA LEU A 513 36.54 4.22 -4.74
C LEU A 513 37.24 4.85 -5.96
N GLY A 514 37.23 6.19 -6.07
CA GLY A 514 37.83 6.94 -7.18
C GLY A 514 37.05 6.90 -8.50
N ILE A 515 35.83 6.37 -8.52
CA ILE A 515 35.07 6.05 -9.73
C ILE A 515 34.36 7.28 -10.35
N THR A 516 34.04 8.33 -9.57
CA THR A 516 33.35 9.52 -10.10
C THR A 516 33.68 10.85 -9.37
N ALA A 517 34.94 11.13 -9.06
CA ALA A 517 35.30 12.39 -8.39
C ALA A 517 34.84 13.65 -9.17
N MET A 518 34.88 13.62 -10.51
CA MET A 518 34.54 14.78 -11.35
C MET A 518 33.03 14.99 -11.58
N GLN A 519 32.25 13.91 -11.84
CA GLN A 519 30.80 14.04 -12.09
C GLN A 519 30.00 14.40 -10.83
N ALA A 520 30.43 13.93 -9.66
CA ALA A 520 29.84 14.31 -8.38
C ALA A 520 30.13 15.79 -8.03
N ASN A 521 31.33 16.29 -8.35
CA ASN A 521 31.68 17.71 -8.18
C ASN A 521 30.90 18.61 -9.14
N ILE A 522 30.71 18.23 -10.41
CA ILE A 522 29.93 19.03 -11.36
C ILE A 522 28.45 19.07 -10.95
N THR A 523 27.87 17.94 -10.54
CA THR A 523 26.48 17.88 -10.09
C THR A 523 26.26 18.62 -8.77
N SER A 524 27.18 18.50 -7.80
CA SER A 524 27.10 19.24 -6.54
C SER A 524 27.27 20.75 -6.74
N VAL A 525 28.18 21.18 -7.62
CA VAL A 525 28.36 22.58 -8.00
C VAL A 525 27.12 23.10 -8.74
N LEU A 526 26.54 22.33 -9.68
CA LEU A 526 25.30 22.70 -10.37
C LEU A 526 24.11 22.79 -9.42
N GLU A 527 24.01 21.90 -8.43
CA GLU A 527 22.95 21.92 -7.42
C GLU A 527 23.13 23.09 -6.44
N ALA A 528 24.37 23.38 -6.03
CA ALA A 528 24.73 24.56 -5.25
C ALA A 528 24.42 25.85 -6.01
N PHE A 529 24.73 25.90 -7.30
CA PHE A 529 24.45 27.05 -8.18
C PHE A 529 22.94 27.24 -8.37
N LYS A 530 22.17 26.15 -8.56
CA LYS A 530 20.70 26.20 -8.61
C LYS A 530 20.10 26.68 -7.28
N ARG A 531 20.59 26.19 -6.14
CA ARG A 531 20.16 26.67 -4.81
C ARG A 531 20.49 28.14 -4.58
N ALA A 532 21.70 28.57 -4.94
CA ALA A 532 22.11 29.97 -4.82
C ALA A 532 21.25 30.88 -5.71
N ARG A 533 20.98 30.46 -6.95
CA ARG A 533 20.10 31.19 -7.87
C ARG A 533 18.66 31.27 -7.37
N MET A 534 18.10 30.19 -6.80
CA MET A 534 16.76 30.25 -6.19
C MET A 534 16.72 31.23 -5.00
N LYS A 535 17.72 31.20 -4.11
CA LYS A 535 17.81 32.16 -3.00
C LYS A 535 17.94 33.60 -3.49
N MET A 536 18.70 33.83 -4.55
CA MET A 536 18.84 35.16 -5.15
C MET A 536 17.54 35.67 -5.76
N VAL A 537 16.77 34.80 -6.44
CA VAL A 537 15.45 35.14 -6.99
C VAL A 537 14.46 35.46 -5.87
N GLN A 538 14.41 34.64 -4.81
CA GLN A 538 13.55 34.88 -3.65
C GLN A 538 13.90 36.18 -2.92
N ALA A 539 15.19 36.48 -2.74
CA ALA A 539 15.64 37.74 -2.14
C ALA A 539 15.27 38.94 -3.01
N ARG A 540 15.35 38.82 -4.34
CA ARG A 540 14.92 39.86 -5.28
C ARG A 540 13.41 40.09 -5.22
N GLU A 541 12.61 39.01 -5.20
CA GLU A 541 11.15 39.10 -5.07
C GLU A 541 10.73 39.74 -3.74
N ALA A 542 11.37 39.36 -2.63
CA ALA A 542 11.15 39.95 -1.33
C ALA A 542 11.48 41.45 -1.31
N ALA A 543 12.63 41.86 -1.86
CA ALA A 543 13.00 43.28 -1.97
C ALA A 543 12.04 44.08 -2.85
N THR A 544 11.55 43.49 -3.96
CA THR A 544 10.52 44.15 -4.78
C THR A 544 9.17 44.28 -4.07
N GLN A 545 8.81 43.31 -3.23
CA GLN A 545 7.59 43.40 -2.42
C GLN A 545 7.71 44.43 -1.29
N GLU A 546 8.89 44.59 -0.69
CA GLU A 546 9.15 45.67 0.28
C GLU A 546 9.09 47.05 -0.38
N LEU A 547 9.69 47.23 -1.55
CA LEU A 547 9.60 48.48 -2.31
C LEU A 547 8.15 48.82 -2.70
N LEU A 548 7.35 47.83 -3.08
CA LEU A 548 5.92 48.03 -3.37
C LEU A 548 5.09 48.37 -2.12
N ARG A 549 5.55 47.98 -0.91
CA ARG A 549 4.92 48.37 0.36
C ARG A 549 5.32 49.78 0.79
N GLU A 550 6.51 50.24 0.44
CA GLU A 550 6.97 51.61 0.77
C GLU A 550 6.38 52.68 -0.16
N VAL A 551 5.88 52.31 -1.34
CA VAL A 551 5.12 53.23 -2.20
C VAL A 551 3.71 53.41 -1.61
N LYS A 552 3.53 54.45 -0.79
CA LYS A 552 2.21 54.91 -0.34
C LYS A 552 1.34 55.27 -1.56
N PRO A 553 0.04 54.89 -1.59
CA PRO A 553 -0.87 55.36 -2.62
C PRO A 553 -1.05 56.87 -2.46
N ILE A 554 -0.85 57.62 -3.55
CA ILE A 554 -1.19 59.04 -3.61
C ILE A 554 -2.72 59.15 -3.50
N GLU A 555 -3.22 59.70 -2.40
CA GLU A 555 -4.63 60.05 -2.27
C GLU A 555 -4.96 61.14 -3.28
N LYS A 556 -5.92 60.87 -4.17
CA LYS A 556 -6.54 61.88 -5.04
C LYS A 556 -7.30 62.86 -4.15
N GLY A 557 -6.66 63.94 -3.74
CA GLY A 557 -7.30 64.91 -2.86
C GLY A 557 -6.64 66.27 -2.67
N GLU A 558 -5.52 66.61 -3.34
CA GLU A 558 -4.94 67.96 -3.26
C GLU A 558 -4.26 68.35 -4.58
N LEU A 559 -5.05 68.82 -5.54
CA LEU A 559 -4.62 69.71 -6.62
C LEU A 559 -5.78 70.66 -6.95
N ASP A 560 -6.18 71.44 -5.96
CA ASP A 560 -6.78 72.75 -6.18
C ASP A 560 -5.73 73.77 -5.71
N TYR A 561 -5.03 74.37 -6.67
CA TYR A 561 -4.64 75.80 -6.77
C TYR A 561 -3.72 76.04 -7.96
#